data_AF-A0A3L7XRF7-F1
#
_entry.id   AF-A0A3L7XRF7-F1
#
_cell.length_a   1.000
_cell.length_b   1.000
_cell.length_c   1.000
_cell.angle_alpha   90.00
_cell.angle_beta   90.00
_cell.angle_gamma   90.00
#
_symmetry.space_group_name_H-M   'P 1'
#
loop_
_entity.id
_entity.type
_entity.pdbx_description
1 polymer ?
#
loop_
_entity_poly.entity_id
_entity_poly.type
_entity_poly.pdbx_seq_one_letter_code
_entity_poly.pdbx_strand_id
1 'polypeptide(L)' 'AAGYDTSRILHTADLVRSDNCFFAVTGITDGELLQGVKYFGQGARTHSLVMRSKSGTVREITATHRLDKLMKFSDIKYD' A
#
# COMPACT_ATOMS: atom_id res chain seq x y z
N ALA A 1 23.80 25.84 -1.93
CA ALA A 1 23.65 24.44 -1.49
C ALA A 1 22.45 24.33 -0.55
N ALA A 2 21.79 23.17 -0.45
CA ALA A 2 20.49 23.00 0.23
C ALA A 2 20.55 22.93 1.78
N GLY A 3 21.71 23.10 2.41
CA GLY A 3 21.84 23.21 3.88
C GLY A 3 21.82 21.89 4.66
N TYR A 4 21.98 20.75 4.00
CA TYR A 4 22.05 19.44 4.65
C TYR A 4 23.45 19.14 5.19
N ASP A 5 23.52 18.61 6.41
CA ASP A 5 24.70 17.93 6.93
C ASP A 5 24.74 16.50 6.37
N THR A 6 25.65 16.25 5.42
CA THR A 6 25.80 14.96 4.76
C THR A 6 26.50 13.91 5.61
N SER A 7 27.03 14.28 6.77
CA SER A 7 27.65 13.35 7.72
C SER A 7 26.67 12.79 8.75
N ARG A 8 25.48 13.40 8.86
CA ARG A 8 24.48 13.00 9.84
C ARG A 8 23.88 11.64 9.52
N ILE A 9 23.83 10.76 10.53
CA ILE A 9 23.03 9.54 10.50
C ILE A 9 21.58 9.89 10.82
N LEU A 10 20.65 9.49 9.95
CA LEU A 10 19.21 9.69 10.13
C LEU A 10 18.57 8.36 10.56
N HIS A 11 17.97 8.34 11.75
CA HIS A 11 17.14 7.24 12.23
C HIS A 11 15.68 7.41 11.78
N THR A 12 14.85 6.38 11.95
CA THR A 12 13.43 6.44 11.56
C THR A 12 12.69 7.62 12.19
N ALA A 13 13.00 7.95 13.45
CA ALA A 13 12.41 9.10 14.14
C ALA A 13 12.88 10.46 13.59
N ASP A 14 14.03 10.52 12.89
CA ASP A 14 14.47 11.72 12.17
C ASP A 14 13.72 11.88 10.84
N LEU A 15 13.44 10.77 10.16
CA LEU A 15 12.75 10.73 8.87
C LEU A 15 11.24 10.94 9.00
N VAL A 16 10.63 10.36 10.04
CA VAL A 16 9.20 10.39 10.31
C VAL A 16 8.97 10.74 11.78
N ARG A 17 8.73 12.02 12.04
CA ARG A 17 8.68 12.59 13.39
C ARG A 17 7.32 12.51 14.10
N SER A 18 6.26 12.13 13.39
CA SER A 18 4.90 12.09 13.96
C SER A 18 4.63 10.80 14.73
N ASP A 19 3.92 10.91 15.85
CA ASP A 19 3.41 9.80 16.66
C ASP A 19 2.14 9.16 16.07
N ASN A 20 1.56 9.76 15.03
CA ASN A 20 0.33 9.32 14.36
C ASN A 20 0.54 9.16 12.85
N CYS A 21 1.38 8.19 12.49
CA CYS A 21 1.70 7.81 11.12
C CYS A 21 0.86 6.62 10.64
N PHE A 22 0.63 6.59 9.34
CA PHE A 22 -0.06 5.50 8.64
C PHE A 22 0.83 4.98 7.51
N PHE A 23 0.82 3.67 7.31
CA PHE A 23 1.52 3.04 6.20
C PHE A 23 0.60 2.02 5.54
N ALA A 24 0.57 2.00 4.21
CA ALA A 24 -0.22 1.07 3.41
C ALA A 24 0.61 0.64 2.20
N VAL A 25 0.58 -0.65 1.91
CA VAL A 25 1.30 -1.25 0.77
C VAL A 25 0.45 -2.35 0.16
N THR A 26 0.49 -2.48 -1.16
CA THR A 26 -0.23 -3.49 -1.94
C THR A 26 0.75 -4.14 -2.92
N GLY A 27 0.74 -5.47 -3.01
CA GLY A 27 1.61 -6.20 -3.92
C GLY A 27 1.17 -6.02 -5.38
N ILE A 28 2.11 -5.65 -6.25
CA ILE A 28 1.89 -5.59 -7.71
C ILE A 28 2.26 -6.94 -8.31
N THR A 29 3.49 -7.40 -8.07
CA THR A 29 3.98 -8.76 -8.37
C THR A 29 4.17 -9.53 -7.07
N ASP A 30 4.26 -10.87 -7.17
CA ASP A 30 4.51 -11.69 -5.98
C ASP A 30 5.87 -11.31 -5.37
N GLY A 31 5.84 -10.98 -4.09
CA GLY A 31 7.02 -10.78 -3.27
C GLY A 31 6.91 -11.60 -1.99
N GLU A 32 7.94 -11.51 -1.16
CA GLU A 32 8.01 -12.26 0.09
C GLU A 32 6.93 -11.81 1.10
N LEU A 33 6.63 -10.51 1.12
CA LEU A 33 5.65 -9.95 2.06
C LEU A 33 4.21 -10.01 1.55
N LEU A 34 4.00 -9.71 0.27
CA LEU A 34 2.67 -9.59 -0.33
C LEU A 34 2.60 -10.31 -1.66
N GLN A 35 1.45 -10.93 -1.91
CA GLN A 35 1.12 -11.48 -3.22
C GLN A 35 0.82 -10.35 -4.20
N GLY A 36 1.22 -10.55 -5.44
CA GLY A 36 0.91 -9.65 -6.53
C GLY A 36 -0.57 -9.67 -6.89
N VAL A 37 -0.98 -8.75 -7.76
CA VAL A 37 -2.33 -8.71 -8.28
C VAL A 37 -2.59 -9.99 -9.08
N LYS A 38 -3.68 -10.69 -8.74
CA LYS A 38 -4.14 -11.88 -9.49
C LYS A 38 -5.43 -11.55 -10.21
N TYR A 39 -5.37 -11.46 -11.53
CA TYR A 39 -6.54 -11.33 -12.38
C TYR A 39 -7.20 -12.71 -12.59
N PHE A 40 -8.53 -12.74 -12.61
CA PHE A 40 -9.32 -13.94 -12.88
C PHE A 40 -10.68 -13.55 -13.44
N GLY A 41 -11.21 -14.33 -14.38
CA GLY A 41 -12.55 -14.10 -14.94
C GLY A 41 -12.84 -12.62 -15.19
N GLN A 42 -13.81 -12.07 -14.43
CA GLN A 42 -14.23 -10.67 -14.51
C GLN A 42 -13.74 -9.82 -13.32
N GLY A 43 -12.59 -10.15 -12.74
CA GLY A 43 -12.13 -9.56 -11.50
C GLY A 43 -10.62 -9.61 -11.26
N ALA A 44 -10.23 -9.07 -10.12
CA ALA A 44 -8.87 -9.08 -9.63
C ALA A 44 -8.83 -9.31 -8.11
N ARG A 45 -7.78 -9.92 -7.61
CA ARG A 45 -7.49 -10.03 -6.17
C ARG A 45 -6.22 -9.26 -5.86
N THR A 46 -6.26 -8.47 -4.80
CA THR A 46 -5.10 -7.75 -4.27
C THR A 46 -4.82 -8.20 -2.85
N HIS A 47 -3.55 -8.17 -2.47
CA HIS A 47 -3.08 -8.42 -1.11
C HIS A 47 -2.34 -7.18 -0.60
N SER A 48 -2.79 -6.63 0.52
CA SER A 48 -2.30 -5.40 1.11
C SER A 48 -2.00 -5.53 2.61
N LEU A 49 -1.07 -4.71 3.09
CA LEU A 49 -0.80 -4.51 4.51
C LEU A 49 -1.06 -3.05 4.87
N VAL A 50 -1.79 -2.78 5.95
CA VAL A 50 -2.08 -1.44 6.46
C VAL A 50 -1.76 -1.36 7.94
N MET A 51 -1.09 -0.30 8.39
CA MET A 51 -0.70 -0.13 9.78
C MET A 51 -0.75 1.33 10.24
N ARG A 52 -0.84 1.51 11.57
CA ARG A 52 -0.87 2.84 12.21
C ARG A 52 -0.03 2.85 13.48
N SER A 53 0.86 3.83 13.62
CA SER A 53 1.76 3.94 14.78
C SER A 53 0.99 4.12 16.10
N LYS A 54 0.00 5.01 16.12
CA LYS A 54 -0.71 5.38 17.36
C LYS A 54 -1.52 4.23 17.97
N SER A 55 -2.03 3.30 17.15
CA SER A 55 -2.74 2.13 17.66
C SER A 55 -1.89 0.86 17.68
N GLY A 56 -0.70 0.88 17.06
CA GLY A 56 0.14 -0.32 16.86
C GLY A 56 -0.51 -1.41 15.99
N THR A 57 -1.68 -1.14 15.40
CA THR A 57 -2.46 -2.16 14.69
C THR A 57 -1.87 -2.40 13.32
N VAL A 58 -1.72 -3.68 12.97
CA VAL A 58 -1.38 -4.14 11.62
C VAL A 58 -2.58 -4.92 11.07
N ARG A 59 -2.95 -4.62 9.82
CA ARG A 59 -4.06 -5.26 9.10
C ARG A 59 -3.53 -5.85 7.81
N GLU A 60 -3.68 -7.14 7.67
CA GLU A 60 -3.55 -7.83 6.39
C GLU A 60 -4.92 -7.83 5.71
N ILE A 61 -4.96 -7.42 4.44
CA ILE A 61 -6.19 -7.24 3.68
C ILE A 61 -6.07 -7.96 2.35
N THR A 62 -6.90 -8.98 2.17
CA THR A 62 -7.15 -9.58 0.85
C THR A 62 -8.48 -9.06 0.32
N ALA A 63 -8.44 -8.38 -0.84
CA ALA A 63 -9.64 -7.81 -1.46
C ALA A 63 -9.93 -8.49 -2.79
N THR A 64 -11.21 -8.72 -3.08
CA THR A 64 -11.70 -9.21 -4.38
C THR A 64 -12.46 -8.09 -5.08
N HIS A 65 -11.94 -7.66 -6.23
CA HIS A 65 -12.47 -6.59 -7.05
C HIS A 65 -13.28 -7.18 -8.20
N ARG A 66 -14.56 -6.81 -8.29
CA ARG A 66 -15.46 -7.20 -9.39
C ARG A 66 -15.43 -6.15 -10.48
N LEU A 67 -14.57 -6.35 -11.48
CA LEU A 67 -14.32 -5.37 -12.54
C LEU A 67 -15.54 -5.22 -13.45
N ASP A 68 -16.30 -6.29 -13.73
CA ASP A 68 -17.57 -6.23 -14.48
C ASP A 68 -18.57 -5.26 -13.87
N LYS A 69 -18.68 -5.27 -12.53
CA LYS A 69 -19.58 -4.38 -11.81
C LYS A 69 -19.01 -2.96 -11.78
N LEU A 70 -17.71 -2.80 -11.54
CA LEU A 70 -17.05 -1.49 -11.50
C LEU A 70 -17.13 -0.77 -12.85
N MET A 71 -16.95 -1.49 -13.96
CA MET A 71 -17.08 -0.95 -15.33
C MET A 71 -18.45 -0.33 -15.62
N LYS A 72 -19.51 -0.71 -14.89
CA LYS A 72 -20.85 -0.10 -15.05
C LYS A 72 -20.96 1.30 -14.45
N PHE A 73 -20.05 1.66 -13.56
CA PHE A 73 -20.08 2.92 -12.79
C PHE A 73 -18.79 3.74 -12.94
N SER A 74 -17.79 3.22 -13.65
CA SER A 74 -16.49 3.87 -13.82
C SER A 74 -16.42 4.60 -15.14
N ASP A 75 -15.93 5.85 -15.11
CA ASP A 75 -15.58 6.60 -16.31
C ASP A 75 -14.30 6.06 -16.99
N ILE A 76 -13.55 5.20 -16.29
CA ILE A 76 -12.31 4.58 -16.76
C ILE A 76 -12.55 3.09 -17.04
N LYS A 77 -12.12 2.64 -18.22
CA LYS A 77 -12.09 1.22 -18.58
C LYS A 77 -10.92 0.50 -17.92
N TYR A 78 -11.17 -0.72 -17.43
CA TYR A 78 -10.20 -1.53 -16.69
C TYR A 78 -9.70 -2.74 -17.50
N ASP A 79 -10.07 -2.82 -18.78
CA ASP A 79 -9.66 -3.84 -19.77
C ASP A 79 -8.61 -3.34 -20.77
#